data_AF-A0AAE0AAN2-F1
#
_entry.id   AF-A0AAE0AAN2-F1
#
_cell.length_a   1.000
_cell.length_b   1.000
_cell.length_c   1.000
_cell.angle_alpha   90.00
_cell.angle_beta   90.00
_cell.angle_gamma   90.00
#
_symmetry.space_group_name_H-M   'P 1'
#
loop_
_entity.id
_entity.type
_entity.pdbx_description
1 polymer ?
#
loop_
_entity_poly.entity_id
_entity_poly.type
_entity_poly.pdbx_seq_one_letter_code
_entity_poly.pdbx_strand_id
1 'polypeptide(L)'
;MVTPLCLWKGISPPKMELLLWQLWKGKVMVREVLNRHGMDQLSNLECPLCNVEIETHDHLFLRCSWSYSLWRKCMAWWGVVGCSNNKIREWLEGWSGMCPTIKSERVW
;
A
#
# COMPACT_ATOMS: atom_id res chain seq x y z
N MET A 1 7.99 -3.13 18.78
CA MET A 1 7.22 -3.40 17.54
C MET A 1 6.80 -2.04 16.99
N VAL A 2 7.44 -1.55 15.93
CA VAL A 2 7.20 -0.19 15.40
C VAL A 2 6.01 -0.23 14.45
N THR A 3 4.83 0.20 14.88
CA THR A 3 3.70 0.44 13.96
C THR A 3 3.98 1.71 13.16
N PRO A 4 3.58 1.80 11.87
CA PRO A 4 3.64 3.06 11.14
C PRO A 4 3.00 4.18 11.97
N LEU A 5 3.74 5.27 12.17
CA LEU A 5 3.37 6.37 13.08
C LEU A 5 2.06 7.09 12.70
N CYS A 6 1.47 6.78 11.54
CA CYS A 6 0.21 7.35 11.05
C CYS A 6 -1.03 6.47 11.28
N LEU A 7 -0.87 5.22 11.72
CA LEU A 7 -2.02 4.36 12.02
C LEU A 7 -2.77 4.89 13.25
N TRP A 8 -4.10 4.86 13.19
CA TRP A 8 -4.99 5.21 14.31
C TRP A 8 -4.91 6.68 14.75
N LYS A 9 -4.49 7.57 13.84
CA LYS A 9 -4.52 9.02 14.07
C LYS A 9 -5.85 9.66 13.69
N GLY A 10 -6.77 8.92 13.10
CA GLY A 10 -8.07 9.44 12.64
C GLY A 10 -7.94 10.39 11.44
N ILE A 11 -6.79 10.38 10.76
CA ILE A 11 -6.55 11.18 9.55
C ILE A 11 -7.29 10.57 8.34
N SER A 12 -7.46 9.24 8.35
CA SER A 12 -8.14 8.50 7.28
C SER A 12 -9.32 7.71 7.83
N PRO A 13 -10.32 7.34 6.99
CA PRO A 13 -11.43 6.51 7.43
C PRO A 13 -10.92 5.20 8.07
N PRO A 14 -11.60 4.64 9.10
CA PRO A 14 -11.15 3.44 9.81
C PRO A 14 -10.83 2.24 8.90
N LYS A 15 -11.55 2.10 7.79
CA LYS A 15 -11.30 1.06 6.77
C LYS A 15 -9.90 1.19 6.14
N MET A 16 -9.42 2.41 5.94
CA MET A 16 -8.09 2.67 5.38
C MET A 16 -7.01 2.39 6.42
N GLU A 17 -7.22 2.78 7.68
CA GLU A 17 -6.28 2.46 8.76
C GLU A 17 -6.15 0.94 8.96
N LEU A 18 -7.27 0.20 8.92
CA LEU A 18 -7.27 -1.25 8.98
C LEU A 18 -6.51 -1.88 7.80
N LEU A 19 -6.75 -1.39 6.57
CA LEU A 19 -6.04 -1.87 5.38
C LEU A 19 -4.53 -1.67 5.51
N LEU A 20 -4.09 -0.47 5.92
CA LEU A 20 -2.67 -0.15 6.11
C LEU A 20 -2.04 -1.05 7.19
N TRP A 21 -2.76 -1.31 8.28
CA TRP A 21 -2.30 -2.23 9.32
C TRP A 21 -2.17 -3.67 8.80
N GLN A 22 -3.15 -4.17 8.05
CA GLN A 22 -3.09 -5.49 7.42
C GLN A 22 -1.92 -5.57 6.44
N LEU A 23 -1.69 -4.51 5.65
CA LEU A 23 -0.62 -4.44 4.66
C LEU A 23 0.75 -4.46 5.33
N TRP A 24 0.92 -3.68 6.41
CA TRP A 24 2.14 -3.71 7.23
C TRP A 24 2.40 -5.09 7.85
N LYS A 25 1.34 -5.81 8.23
CA LYS A 25 1.42 -7.20 8.73
C LYS A 25 1.60 -8.25 7.63
N GLY A 26 1.55 -7.88 6.34
CA GLY A 26 1.58 -8.81 5.22
C GLY A 26 0.34 -9.71 5.13
N LYS A 27 -0.79 -9.27 5.69
CA LYS A 27 -2.04 -10.04 5.81
C LYS A 27 -3.10 -9.69 4.75
N VAL A 28 -2.81 -8.76 3.84
CA VAL A 28 -3.72 -8.48 2.72
C VAL A 28 -3.71 -9.68 1.77
N MET A 29 -4.90 -10.09 1.33
CA MET A 29 -5.13 -11.29 0.52
C MET A 29 -4.80 -11.05 -0.97
N VAL A 30 -3.52 -10.80 -1.27
CA VAL A 30 -3.01 -10.80 -2.66
C VAL A 30 -2.88 -12.24 -3.17
N ARG A 31 -2.85 -12.45 -4.50
CA ARG A 31 -2.79 -13.82 -5.06
C ARG A 31 -1.65 -14.67 -4.52
N GLU A 32 -0.45 -14.09 -4.31
CA GLU A 32 0.67 -14.81 -3.70
C GLU A 32 0.34 -15.32 -2.28
N VAL A 33 -0.38 -14.52 -1.48
CA VAL A 33 -0.82 -14.93 -0.13
C VAL A 33 -1.92 -15.98 -0.22
N LEU A 34 -2.89 -15.80 -1.12
CA LEU A 34 -3.98 -16.76 -1.32
C LEU A 34 -3.45 -18.15 -1.72
N ASN A 35 -2.50 -18.18 -2.66
CA ASN A 35 -1.84 -19.40 -3.09
C ASN A 35 -1.10 -20.10 -1.94
N ARG A 36 -0.41 -19.32 -1.08
CA ARG A 36 0.24 -19.85 0.13
C ARG A 36 -0.73 -20.47 1.14
N HIS A 37 -2.01 -20.09 1.10
CA HIS A 37 -3.05 -20.66 1.96
C HIS A 37 -3.80 -21.85 1.33
N GLY A 38 -3.31 -22.40 0.20
CA GLY A 38 -3.93 -23.56 -0.44
C GLY A 38 -5.24 -23.23 -1.17
N MET A 39 -5.39 -21.98 -1.62
CA MET A 39 -6.48 -21.62 -2.53
C MET A 39 -6.11 -22.05 -3.95
N ASP A 40 -6.13 -23.38 -4.18
CA ASP A 40 -5.61 -24.09 -5.36
C ASP A 40 -6.33 -23.74 -6.69
N GLN A 41 -7.39 -22.92 -6.63
CA GLN A 41 -8.16 -22.48 -7.80
C GLN A 41 -7.53 -21.28 -8.53
N LEU A 42 -6.47 -20.67 -7.98
CA LEU A 42 -5.72 -19.60 -8.62
C LEU A 42 -4.68 -20.17 -9.58
N SER A 43 -5.12 -20.62 -10.75
CA SER A 43 -4.21 -21.06 -11.83
C SER A 43 -3.32 -19.94 -12.35
N ASN A 44 -3.74 -18.68 -12.18
CA ASN A 44 -2.98 -17.49 -12.54
C ASN A 44 -2.67 -16.64 -11.30
N LEU A 45 -1.38 -16.42 -11.03
CA LEU A 45 -0.88 -15.58 -9.94
C LEU A 45 -0.54 -14.14 -10.37
N GLU A 46 -0.65 -13.82 -11.66
CA GLU A 46 -0.35 -12.50 -12.20
C GLU A 46 -1.23 -11.43 -11.56
N CYS A 47 -0.72 -10.22 -11.45
CA CYS A 47 -1.47 -9.08 -10.95
C CYS A 47 -2.64 -8.76 -11.89
N PRO A 48 -3.88 -8.69 -11.39
CA PRO A 48 -5.06 -8.43 -12.23
C PRO A 48 -5.08 -7.03 -12.86
N LEU A 49 -4.22 -6.12 -12.38
CA LEU A 49 -4.12 -4.76 -12.91
C LEU A 49 -3.23 -4.70 -14.16
N CYS A 50 -2.05 -5.32 -14.11
CA CYS A 50 -1.08 -5.25 -15.20
C CYS A 50 -1.03 -6.52 -16.06
N ASN A 51 -1.36 -7.69 -15.52
CA ASN A 51 -1.20 -9.01 -16.13
C ASN A 51 0.25 -9.29 -16.63
N VAL A 52 1.27 -8.79 -15.92
CA VAL A 52 2.70 -8.94 -16.30
C VAL A 52 3.53 -9.65 -15.23
N GLU A 53 3.34 -9.32 -13.96
CA GLU A 53 4.11 -9.89 -12.85
C GLU A 53 3.18 -10.53 -11.80
N ILE A 54 3.72 -11.43 -10.97
CA ILE A 54 3.00 -12.05 -9.85
C ILE A 54 2.47 -10.98 -8.89
N GLU A 55 1.23 -11.14 -8.44
CA GLU A 55 0.59 -10.26 -7.47
C GLU A 55 1.15 -10.49 -6.05
N THR A 56 2.14 -9.68 -5.69
CA THR A 56 2.64 -9.54 -4.31
C THR A 56 2.20 -8.20 -3.73
N HIS A 57 2.32 -7.99 -2.41
CA HIS A 57 2.03 -6.68 -1.81
C HIS A 57 2.88 -5.56 -2.42
N ASP A 58 4.18 -5.81 -2.60
CA ASP A 58 5.10 -4.85 -3.22
C ASP A 58 4.69 -4.51 -4.65
N HIS A 59 4.31 -5.53 -5.43
CA HIS A 59 3.87 -5.30 -6.80
C HIS A 59 2.55 -4.54 -6.82
N LEU A 60 1.50 -5.08 -6.20
CA LEU A 60 0.16 -4.51 -6.26
C LEU A 60 0.11 -3.06 -5.77
N PHE A 61 0.82 -2.71 -4.69
CA PHE A 61 0.70 -1.39 -4.08
C PHE A 61 1.75 -0.38 -4.54
N LEU A 62 2.91 -0.80 -5.07
CA LEU A 62 4.00 0.13 -5.41
C LEU A 62 4.54 -0.02 -6.84
N ARG A 63 4.86 -1.25 -7.27
CA ARG A 63 5.57 -1.46 -8.55
C ARG A 63 4.65 -1.64 -9.76
N CYS A 64 3.42 -2.06 -9.56
CA CYS A 64 2.44 -2.22 -10.63
C CYS A 64 2.29 -0.90 -11.38
N SER A 65 2.31 -0.94 -12.71
CA SER A 65 2.24 0.26 -13.56
C SER A 65 1.04 1.16 -13.24
N TRP A 66 -0.09 0.56 -12.88
CA TRP A 66 -1.29 1.26 -12.42
C TRP A 66 -1.05 2.00 -11.10
N SER A 67 -0.64 1.28 -10.07
CA SER A 67 -0.40 1.83 -8.73
C SER A 67 0.73 2.84 -8.71
N TYR A 68 1.81 2.57 -9.43
CA TYR A 68 2.92 3.49 -9.62
C TYR A 68 2.47 4.80 -10.27
N SER A 69 1.63 4.73 -11.31
CA SER A 69 1.08 5.92 -11.97
C SER A 69 0.20 6.75 -11.03
N LEU A 70 -0.57 6.10 -10.15
CA LEU A 70 -1.35 6.78 -9.12
C LEU A 70 -0.44 7.46 -8.11
N TRP A 71 0.55 6.74 -7.57
CA TRP A 71 1.51 7.31 -6.62
C TRP A 71 2.29 8.48 -7.20
N ARG A 72 2.68 8.43 -8.47
CA ARG A 72 3.33 9.57 -9.14
C ARG A 72 2.45 10.82 -9.13
N LYS A 73 1.14 10.69 -9.36
CA LYS A 73 0.19 11.81 -9.31
C LYS A 73 0.04 12.33 -7.87
N CYS A 74 -0.12 11.45 -6.90
CA CYS A 74 -0.22 11.82 -5.48
C CYS A 74 1.05 12.52 -4.97
N MET A 75 2.23 11.97 -5.28
CA MET A 75 3.52 12.56 -4.91
C MET A 75 3.73 13.93 -5.56
N ALA A 76 3.38 14.09 -6.84
CA ALA A 76 3.41 15.38 -7.51
C ALA A 76 2.48 16.39 -6.83
N TRP A 77 1.28 15.97 -6.44
CA TRP A 77 0.33 16.81 -5.71
C TRP A 77 0.84 17.20 -4.30
N TRP A 78 1.58 16.32 -3.64
CA TRP A 78 2.22 16.58 -2.34
C TRP A 78 3.57 17.31 -2.44
N GLY A 79 4.09 17.57 -3.64
CA GLY A 79 5.41 18.17 -3.83
C GLY A 79 6.57 17.27 -3.41
N VAL A 80 6.35 15.95 -3.30
CA VAL A 80 7.36 14.97 -2.90
C VAL A 80 8.08 14.44 -4.15
N VAL A 81 9.41 14.55 -4.18
CA VAL A 81 10.26 14.06 -5.28
C VAL A 81 11.14 12.93 -4.78
N GLY A 82 10.93 11.72 -5.32
CA GLY A 82 11.79 10.55 -5.07
C GLY A 82 11.43 9.76 -3.80
N CYS A 83 10.55 8.77 -3.95
CA CYS A 83 10.37 7.72 -2.95
C CYS A 83 10.73 6.38 -3.60
N SER A 84 11.93 5.88 -3.32
CA SER A 84 12.56 4.75 -4.02
C SER A 84 12.50 3.44 -3.23
N ASN A 85 11.51 3.24 -2.37
CA ASN A 85 11.34 1.96 -1.69
C ASN A 85 10.33 1.12 -2.46
N ASN A 86 10.81 0.05 -3.08
CA ASN A 86 9.99 -0.95 -3.77
C ASN A 86 9.38 -1.98 -2.81
N LYS A 87 9.61 -1.80 -1.50
CA LYS A 87 9.12 -2.66 -0.42
C LYS A 87 8.03 -1.94 0.35
N ILE A 88 6.83 -2.52 0.36
CA ILE A 88 5.66 -1.87 0.95
C ILE A 88 5.85 -1.58 2.43
N ARG A 89 6.54 -2.46 3.15
CA ARG A 89 6.77 -2.30 4.58
C ARG A 89 7.69 -1.11 4.87
N GLU A 90 8.84 -1.04 4.21
CA GLU A 90 9.78 0.07 4.35
C GLU A 90 9.15 1.38 3.89
N TRP A 91 8.33 1.32 2.84
CA TRP A 91 7.61 2.49 2.35
C TRP A 91 6.55 2.98 3.35
N LEU A 92 5.79 2.09 3.99
CA LEU A 92 4.85 2.43 5.07
C LEU A 92 5.56 2.96 6.32
N GLU A 93 6.72 2.42 6.68
CA GLU A 93 7.53 2.88 7.80
C GLU A 93 8.09 4.29 7.54
N GLY A 94 8.49 4.58 6.30
CA GLY A 94 8.97 5.90 5.85
C GLY A 94 7.89 6.96 5.67
N TRP A 95 6.61 6.60 5.68
CA TRP A 95 5.50 7.55 5.44
C TRP A 95 5.44 8.68 6.48
N SER A 96 5.96 8.46 7.69
CA SER A 96 5.99 9.50 8.74
C SER A 96 6.61 10.83 8.30
N GLY A 97 7.59 10.79 7.37
CA GLY A 97 8.20 12.00 6.78
C GLY A 97 7.52 12.51 5.51
N MET A 98 6.59 11.75 4.92
CA MET A 98 5.90 12.10 3.67
C MET A 98 4.46 12.58 3.89
N CYS A 99 3.86 12.30 5.05
CA CYS A 99 2.51 12.73 5.36
C CYS A 99 2.47 14.26 5.36
N PRO A 100 1.76 14.92 4.43
CA PRO A 100 1.52 16.34 4.56
C PRO A 100 0.79 16.54 5.88
N THR A 101 1.14 17.57 6.64
CA THR A 101 0.32 18.05 7.75
C THR A 101 -0.99 18.61 7.18
N ILE A 102 -1.86 17.72 6.70
CA ILE A 102 -3.21 18.06 6.29
C ILE A 102 -3.90 18.46 7.59
N LYS A 103 -4.15 19.76 7.74
CA LYS A 103 -5.16 20.26 8.68
C LYS A 103 -6.50 19.77 8.18
N SER A 104 -6.84 18.51 8.44
CA SER A 104 -8.19 18.03 8.21
C SER A 104 -9.04 18.63 9.32
N GLU A 105 -9.82 19.66 9.01
CA GLU A 105 -11.09 19.81 9.71
C GLU A 105 -11.80 18.46 9.60
N ARG A 106 -12.28 17.93 10.73
CA ARG A 106 -12.97 16.64 10.75
C ARG A 106 -14.22 16.79 9.89
N VAL A 107 -14.14 16.36 8.63
CA VAL A 107 -15.30 16.17 7.77
C VAL A 107 -15.74 14.72 7.92
N TRP A 108 -16.15 14.36 9.13
CA TRP A 108 -17.01 13.21 9.46
C TRP A 108 -17.79 13.56 10.73
#